data_AF-A0A9W3P097-F1
#
_entry.id   AF-A0A9W3P097-F1
#
_cell.length_a   1.000
_cell.length_b   1.000
_cell.length_c   1.000
_cell.angle_alpha   90.00
_cell.angle_beta   90.00
_cell.angle_gamma   90.00
#
_symmetry.space_group_name_H-M   'P 1'
#
loop_
_entity.id
_entity.type
_entity.pdbx_description
1 polymer ?
#
loop_
_entity_poly.entity_id
_entity_poly.type
_entity_poly.pdbx_seq_one_letter_code
_entity_poly.pdbx_strand_id
1 'polypeptide(L)'
;MKYNNGLKKLHRTQREKTIEALQNVIQIIKAFEGENTPITAKKIIDNSNLSRAVLYKEHLLKVWNPNLWRKKQEENIQESIKYKQKYSNELKSLIETNNKLTSEINKYKTNIEQLSRELEVSKSRAIAYKADYEEEKIKYQRQLGLNQKLNDKLYGLGLNSITSPHN
;
A
#
# COMPACT_ATOMS: atom_id res chain seq x y z
N MET A 1 9.22 26.78 12.19
CA MET A 1 9.42 28.06 11.46
C MET A 1 8.58 29.15 12.11
N LYS A 2 9.20 30.15 12.76
CA LYS A 2 8.46 31.31 13.30
C LYS A 2 8.01 32.18 12.12
N TYR A 3 6.71 32.20 11.84
CA TYR A 3 6.11 33.08 10.84
C TYR A 3 6.45 34.53 11.20
N ASN A 4 6.99 35.31 10.26
CA ASN A 4 7.43 36.69 10.52
C ASN A 4 6.22 37.54 10.95
N ASN A 5 6.18 37.93 12.24
CA ASN A 5 5.09 38.69 12.83
C ASN A 5 4.91 40.08 12.18
N GLY A 6 5.97 40.69 11.64
CA GLY A 6 5.90 41.96 10.92
C GLY A 6 5.14 41.83 9.60
N LEU A 7 5.42 40.76 8.84
CA LEU A 7 4.73 40.46 7.59
C LEU A 7 3.24 40.18 7.82
N LYS A 8 2.91 39.47 8.90
CA LYS A 8 1.51 39.21 9.29
C LYS A 8 0.75 40.50 9.61
N LYS A 9 1.37 41.44 10.33
CA LYS A 9 0.77 42.76 10.60
C LYS A 9 0.56 43.54 9.30
N LEU A 10 1.57 43.62 8.45
CA LEU A 10 1.49 44.32 7.17
C LEU A 10 0.34 43.79 6.30
N HIS A 11 0.19 42.47 6.17
CA HIS A 11 -0.92 41.89 5.42
C HIS A 11 -2.29 42.15 6.04
N ARG A 12 -2.40 42.21 7.38
CA ARG A 12 -3.67 42.57 8.04
C ARG A 12 -4.04 44.01 7.76
N THR A 13 -3.10 44.94 7.92
CA THR A 13 -3.32 46.36 7.65
C THR A 13 -3.70 46.60 6.19
N GLN A 14 -3.09 45.89 5.24
CA GLN A 14 -3.49 45.97 3.83
C GLN A 14 -4.91 45.42 3.58
N ARG A 15 -5.30 44.34 4.26
CA ARG A 15 -6.68 43.80 4.18
C ARG A 15 -7.69 44.78 4.76
N GLU A 16 -7.39 45.40 5.88
CA GLU A 16 -8.26 46.41 6.51
C GLU A 16 -8.46 47.62 5.59
N LYS A 17 -7.37 48.18 5.04
CA LYS A 17 -7.43 49.30 4.09
C LYS A 17 -8.27 48.97 2.85
N THR A 18 -8.18 47.74 2.34
CA THR A 18 -8.95 47.32 1.15
C THR A 18 -10.42 47.07 1.47
N ILE A 19 -10.74 46.57 2.68
CA ILE A 19 -12.12 46.45 3.17
C ILE A 19 -12.74 47.84 3.33
N GLU A 20 -12.03 48.78 3.95
CA GLU A 20 -12.49 50.15 4.16
C GLU A 20 -12.77 50.85 2.83
N ALA A 21 -11.84 50.77 1.87
CA ALA A 21 -12.04 51.31 0.52
C ALA A 21 -13.29 50.72 -0.16
N LEU A 22 -13.53 49.42 -0.02
CA LEU A 22 -14.72 48.77 -0.55
C LEU A 22 -16.01 49.23 0.15
N GLN A 23 -16.00 49.36 1.48
CA GLN A 23 -17.14 49.83 2.24
C GLN A 23 -17.53 51.26 1.85
N ASN A 24 -16.53 52.14 1.68
CA ASN A 24 -16.75 53.51 1.21
C ASN A 24 -17.42 53.52 -0.17
N VAL A 25 -16.96 52.67 -1.09
CA VAL A 25 -17.55 52.56 -2.44
C VAL A 25 -19.00 52.06 -2.38
N ILE A 26 -19.30 51.07 -1.54
CA ILE A 26 -20.66 50.57 -1.35
C ILE A 26 -21.56 51.67 -0.79
N GLN A 27 -21.07 52.45 0.18
CA GLN A 27 -21.81 53.56 0.77
C GLN A 27 -22.09 54.66 -0.26
N ILE A 28 -21.12 55.00 -1.11
CA ILE A 28 -21.28 55.94 -2.22
C ILE A 28 -22.38 55.46 -3.18
N ILE A 29 -22.30 54.21 -3.64
CA ILE A 29 -23.31 53.64 -4.55
C ILE A 29 -24.71 53.70 -3.92
N LYS A 30 -24.86 53.36 -2.65
CA LYS A 30 -26.13 53.44 -1.92
C LYS A 30 -26.64 54.87 -1.75
N ALA A 31 -25.75 55.83 -1.52
CA ALA A 31 -26.12 57.23 -1.41
C ALA A 31 -26.65 57.80 -2.73
N PHE A 32 -26.11 57.35 -3.88
CA PHE A 32 -26.51 57.82 -5.20
C PHE A 32 -27.71 57.07 -5.80
N GLU A 33 -27.77 55.74 -5.65
CA GLU A 33 -28.80 54.90 -6.29
C GLU A 33 -29.93 54.47 -5.33
N GLY A 34 -29.74 54.67 -4.02
CA GLY A 34 -30.67 54.28 -2.95
C GLY A 34 -30.21 53.06 -2.14
N GLU A 35 -30.68 52.94 -0.90
CA GLU A 35 -30.20 51.96 0.09
C GLU A 35 -30.39 50.48 -0.34
N ASN A 36 -31.46 50.20 -1.08
CA ASN A 36 -31.83 48.85 -1.54
C ASN A 36 -31.20 48.46 -2.89
N THR A 37 -30.28 49.27 -3.40
CA THR A 37 -29.65 49.03 -4.70
C THR A 37 -28.83 47.73 -4.69
N PRO A 38 -28.98 46.85 -5.71
CA PRO A 38 -28.14 45.68 -5.82
C PRO A 38 -26.69 46.07 -6.12
N ILE A 39 -25.79 45.70 -5.21
CA ILE A 39 -24.35 45.88 -5.36
C ILE A 39 -23.81 44.78 -6.27
N THR A 40 -23.34 45.18 -7.46
CA THR A 40 -22.71 44.26 -8.42
C THR A 40 -21.23 44.54 -8.54
N ALA A 41 -20.45 43.54 -8.96
CA ALA A 41 -19.01 43.70 -9.17
C ALA A 41 -18.70 44.83 -10.17
N LYS A 42 -19.54 45.01 -11.20
CA LYS A 42 -19.38 46.09 -12.19
C LYS A 42 -19.47 47.46 -11.51
N LYS A 43 -20.52 47.71 -10.72
CA LYS A 43 -20.69 48.98 -9.99
C LYS A 43 -19.52 49.28 -9.05
N ILE A 44 -18.99 48.26 -8.38
CA ILE A 44 -17.81 48.44 -7.51
C ILE A 44 -16.58 48.80 -8.34
N ILE A 45 -16.34 48.15 -9.48
CA ILE A 45 -15.19 48.44 -10.35
C ILE A 45 -15.32 49.86 -10.94
N ASP A 46 -16.52 50.25 -11.37
CA ASP A 46 -16.75 51.57 -11.99
C ASP A 46 -16.53 52.72 -10.98
N ASN A 47 -16.73 52.45 -9.68
CA ASN A 47 -16.58 53.43 -8.60
C ASN A 47 -15.32 53.23 -7.74
N SER A 48 -14.40 52.32 -8.11
CA SER A 48 -13.19 52.04 -7.33
C SER A 48 -11.99 51.67 -8.18
N ASN A 49 -10.79 51.81 -7.62
CA ASN A 49 -9.56 51.33 -8.26
C ASN A 49 -9.29 49.84 -7.99
N LEU A 50 -10.29 49.07 -7.54
CA LEU A 50 -10.13 47.65 -7.25
C LEU A 50 -10.30 46.82 -8.52
N SER A 51 -9.36 45.90 -8.77
CA SER A 51 -9.49 44.97 -9.88
C SER A 51 -10.56 43.92 -9.61
N ARG A 52 -11.18 43.41 -10.69
CA ARG A 52 -12.20 42.35 -10.60
C ARG A 52 -11.72 41.14 -9.80
N ALA A 53 -10.46 40.72 -9.98
CA ALA A 53 -9.89 39.58 -9.26
C ALA A 53 -9.77 39.83 -7.74
N VAL A 54 -9.51 41.07 -7.34
CA VAL A 54 -9.40 41.44 -5.91
C VAL A 54 -10.75 41.30 -5.22
N LEU A 55 -11.86 41.63 -5.88
CA LEU A 55 -13.22 41.50 -5.32
C LEU A 55 -13.59 40.06 -4.93
N TYR A 56 -13.06 39.06 -5.64
CA TYR A 56 -13.32 37.64 -5.34
C TYR A 56 -12.36 37.04 -4.30
N LYS A 57 -11.44 37.84 -3.74
CA LYS A 57 -10.66 37.42 -2.56
C LYS A 57 -11.59 37.29 -1.36
N GLU A 58 -11.30 36.31 -0.51
CA GLU A 58 -12.19 35.90 0.59
C GLU A 58 -12.64 37.06 1.51
N HIS A 59 -11.71 37.94 1.89
CA HIS A 59 -11.98 39.03 2.83
C HIS A 59 -12.87 40.13 2.24
N LEU A 60 -12.86 40.34 0.93
CA LEU A 60 -13.74 41.31 0.27
C LEU A 60 -15.07 40.68 -0.14
N LEU A 61 -15.05 39.43 -0.64
CA LEU A 61 -16.25 38.70 -1.03
C LEU A 61 -17.24 38.56 0.15
N LYS A 62 -16.72 38.36 1.36
CA LYS A 62 -17.51 38.37 2.61
C LYS A 62 -18.31 39.66 2.82
N VAL A 63 -17.78 40.80 2.36
CA VAL A 63 -18.33 42.14 2.61
C VAL A 63 -19.35 42.51 1.54
N TRP A 64 -18.99 42.41 0.25
CA TRP A 64 -19.87 42.89 -0.83
C TRP A 64 -20.84 41.84 -1.37
N ASN A 65 -20.53 40.53 -1.24
CA ASN A 65 -21.44 39.47 -1.66
C ASN A 65 -21.39 38.26 -0.70
N PRO A 66 -22.02 38.39 0.49
CA PRO A 66 -22.05 37.34 1.50
C PRO A 66 -22.71 36.05 1.00
N ASN A 67 -23.73 36.16 0.14
CA ASN A 67 -24.46 35.00 -0.38
C ASN A 67 -23.57 34.14 -1.28
N LEU A 68 -22.81 34.76 -2.20
CA LEU A 68 -21.85 34.03 -3.04
C LEU A 68 -20.73 33.42 -2.20
N TRP A 69 -20.26 34.13 -1.15
CA TRP A 69 -19.28 33.58 -0.23
C TRP A 69 -19.80 32.34 0.51
N ARG A 70 -21.03 32.38 1.05
CA ARG A 70 -21.65 31.23 1.74
C ARG A 70 -21.79 30.03 0.81
N LYS A 71 -22.31 30.22 -0.41
CA LYS A 71 -22.45 29.15 -1.40
C LYS A 71 -21.11 28.46 -1.69
N LYS A 72 -20.05 29.24 -1.89
CA LYS A 72 -18.70 28.70 -2.12
C LYS A 72 -18.16 27.93 -0.90
N GLN A 73 -18.47 28.37 0.32
CA GLN A 73 -18.10 27.64 1.53
C GLN A 73 -18.84 26.31 1.65
N GLU A 74 -20.14 26.30 1.37
CA GLU A 74 -20.94 25.08 1.37
C GLU A 74 -20.40 24.05 0.35
N GLU A 75 -20.09 24.49 -0.86
CA GLU A 75 -19.45 23.65 -1.90
C GLU A 75 -18.12 23.07 -1.41
N ASN A 76 -17.24 23.89 -0.83
CA ASN A 76 -15.96 23.42 -0.28
C ASN A 76 -16.14 22.40 0.86
N ILE A 77 -17.12 22.60 1.73
CA ILE A 77 -17.43 21.69 2.83
C ILE A 77 -17.92 20.35 2.26
N GLN A 78 -18.83 20.37 1.29
CA GLN A 78 -19.33 19.17 0.62
C GLN A 78 -18.21 18.39 -0.07
N GLU A 79 -17.33 19.09 -0.78
CA GLU A 79 -16.14 18.48 -1.39
C GLU A 79 -15.23 17.85 -0.33
N SER A 80 -14.94 18.56 0.76
CA SER A 80 -14.13 18.06 1.86
C SER A 80 -14.71 16.79 2.48
N ILE A 81 -16.02 16.74 2.71
CA ILE A 81 -16.73 15.57 3.22
C ILE A 81 -16.60 14.40 2.22
N LYS A 82 -16.85 14.65 0.93
CA LYS A 82 -16.73 13.65 -0.13
C LYS A 82 -15.32 13.06 -0.21
N TYR A 83 -14.29 13.91 -0.19
CA TYR A 83 -12.90 13.46 -0.19
C TYR A 83 -12.56 12.68 1.07
N LYS A 84 -12.93 13.17 2.25
CA LYS A 84 -12.71 12.48 3.53
C LYS A 84 -13.33 11.09 3.52
N GLN A 85 -14.55 10.96 3.01
CA GLN A 85 -15.25 9.68 2.92
C GLN A 85 -14.57 8.73 1.91
N LYS A 86 -14.20 9.24 0.72
CA LYS A 86 -13.47 8.47 -0.28
C LYS A 86 -12.16 7.92 0.29
N TYR A 87 -11.31 8.77 0.86
CA TYR A 87 -10.02 8.35 1.42
C TYR A 87 -10.19 7.45 2.64
N SER A 88 -11.23 7.65 3.46
CA SER A 88 -11.52 6.74 4.57
C SER A 88 -11.86 5.34 4.08
N ASN A 89 -12.65 5.21 3.01
CA ASN A 89 -13.01 3.93 2.43
C ASN A 89 -11.80 3.24 1.77
N GLU A 90 -10.99 3.98 1.01
CA GLU A 90 -9.74 3.47 0.42
C GLU A 90 -8.78 2.97 1.52
N LEU A 91 -8.61 3.74 2.60
CA LEU A 91 -7.77 3.35 3.72
C LEU A 91 -8.26 2.06 4.39
N LYS A 92 -9.57 1.94 4.63
CA LYS A 92 -10.16 0.70 5.18
C LYS A 92 -9.90 -0.49 4.27
N SER A 93 -10.11 -0.34 2.96
CA SER A 93 -9.85 -1.39 1.99
C SER A 93 -8.39 -1.82 2.00
N LEU A 94 -7.45 -0.86 2.04
CA LEU A 94 -6.00 -1.14 2.09
C LEU A 94 -5.59 -1.87 3.37
N ILE A 95 -6.17 -1.49 4.52
CA ILE A 95 -5.92 -2.19 5.78
C ILE A 95 -6.42 -3.64 5.69
N GLU A 96 -7.60 -3.86 5.10
CA GLU A 96 -8.15 -5.20 4.95
C GLU A 96 -7.29 -6.09 4.02
N THR A 97 -6.86 -5.57 2.87
CA THR A 97 -5.94 -6.30 1.99
C THR A 97 -4.60 -6.57 2.65
N ASN A 98 -4.04 -5.61 3.37
CA ASN A 98 -2.78 -5.80 4.09
C ASN A 98 -2.89 -6.91 5.16
N ASN A 99 -4.00 -6.96 5.88
CA ASN A 99 -4.26 -8.01 6.86
C ASN A 99 -4.40 -9.40 6.20
N LYS A 100 -5.10 -9.49 5.07
CA LYS A 100 -5.23 -10.75 4.30
C LYS A 100 -3.87 -11.24 3.81
N LEU A 101 -3.09 -10.37 3.18
CA LEU A 101 -1.74 -10.70 2.69
C LEU A 101 -0.82 -11.11 3.83
N THR A 102 -0.88 -10.42 4.97
CA THR A 102 -0.08 -10.78 6.17
C THR A 102 -0.44 -12.19 6.67
N SER A 103 -1.73 -12.54 6.69
CA SER A 103 -2.20 -13.87 7.06
C SER A 103 -1.69 -14.94 6.08
N GLU A 104 -1.76 -14.69 4.78
CA GLU A 104 -1.25 -15.61 3.75
C GLU A 104 0.26 -15.81 3.86
N ILE A 105 1.02 -14.74 4.04
CA ILE A 105 2.48 -14.80 4.25
C ILE A 105 2.82 -15.68 5.46
N ASN A 106 2.09 -15.53 6.56
CA ASN A 106 2.33 -16.36 7.75
C ASN A 106 2.04 -17.84 7.48
N LYS A 107 0.96 -18.17 6.76
CA LYS A 107 0.65 -19.55 6.34
C LYS A 107 1.74 -20.13 5.44
N TYR A 108 2.23 -19.36 4.48
CA TYR A 108 3.30 -19.83 3.60
C TYR A 108 4.61 -20.03 4.35
N LYS A 109 4.95 -19.15 5.31
CA LYS A 109 6.12 -19.33 6.18
C LYS A 109 6.04 -20.63 6.97
N THR A 110 4.92 -20.90 7.62
CA THR A 110 4.75 -22.14 8.40
C THR A 110 4.83 -23.38 7.51
N ASN A 111 4.26 -23.34 6.30
CA ASN A 111 4.34 -24.45 5.36
C ASN A 111 5.78 -24.68 4.86
N ILE A 112 6.51 -23.60 4.57
CA ILE A 112 7.92 -23.69 4.17
C ILE A 112 8.75 -24.31 5.29
N GLU A 113 8.54 -23.89 6.54
CA GLU A 113 9.25 -24.46 7.68
C GLU A 113 8.96 -25.96 7.85
N GLN A 114 7.68 -26.36 7.71
CA GLN A 114 7.29 -27.76 7.78
C GLN A 114 7.95 -28.59 6.66
N LEU A 115 7.80 -28.15 5.41
CA LEU A 115 8.36 -28.85 4.25
C LEU A 115 9.90 -28.93 4.34
N SER A 116 10.55 -27.90 4.87
CA SER A 116 12.00 -27.90 5.08
C SER A 116 12.43 -28.96 6.09
N ARG A 117 11.67 -29.14 7.18
CA ARG A 117 11.93 -30.21 8.16
C ARG A 117 11.70 -31.59 7.57
N GLU A 118 10.62 -31.78 6.83
CA GLU A 118 10.30 -33.05 6.16
C GLU A 118 11.39 -33.43 5.15
N LEU A 119 11.88 -32.46 4.39
CA LEU A 119 12.97 -32.65 3.44
C LEU A 119 14.25 -33.11 4.15
N GLU A 120 14.60 -32.50 5.29
CA GLU A 120 15.82 -32.85 6.03
C GLU A 120 15.76 -34.26 6.61
N VAL A 121 14.59 -34.65 7.15
CA VAL A 121 14.34 -36.02 7.61
C VAL A 121 14.46 -37.02 6.46
N SER A 122 13.88 -36.69 5.30
CA SER A 122 13.95 -37.54 4.11
C SER A 122 15.39 -37.72 3.62
N LYS A 123 16.19 -36.65 3.58
CA LYS A 123 17.62 -36.72 3.25
C LYS A 123 18.40 -37.62 4.21
N SER A 124 18.16 -37.46 5.51
CA SER A 124 18.82 -38.28 6.53
C SER A 124 18.48 -39.76 6.37
N ARG A 125 17.20 -40.09 6.10
CA ARG A 125 16.77 -41.46 5.79
C ARG A 125 17.45 -41.99 4.53
N ALA A 126 17.52 -41.20 3.46
CA ALA A 126 18.16 -41.62 2.22
C ALA A 126 19.66 -41.93 2.41
N ILE A 127 20.35 -41.16 3.25
CA ILE A 127 21.75 -41.42 3.61
C ILE A 127 21.88 -42.76 4.34
N ALA A 128 21.04 -43.00 5.36
CA ALA A 128 21.03 -44.26 6.11
C ALA A 128 20.75 -45.47 5.20
N TYR A 129 19.70 -45.40 4.38
CA TYR A 129 19.37 -46.47 3.43
C TYR A 129 20.51 -46.76 2.44
N LYS A 130 21.22 -45.73 1.98
CA LYS A 130 22.37 -45.92 1.10
C LYS A 130 23.51 -46.67 1.80
N ALA A 131 23.77 -46.36 3.07
CA ALA A 131 24.77 -47.06 3.87
C ALA A 131 24.38 -48.53 4.06
N ASP A 132 23.15 -48.79 4.52
CA ASP A 132 22.62 -50.15 4.71
C ASP A 132 22.70 -50.97 3.42
N TYR A 133 22.34 -50.37 2.28
CA TYR A 133 22.40 -51.01 0.97
C TYR A 133 23.83 -51.41 0.58
N GLU A 134 24.82 -50.52 0.75
CA GLU A 134 26.20 -50.84 0.43
C GLU A 134 26.78 -51.91 1.37
N GLU A 135 26.43 -51.90 2.66
CA GLU A 135 26.81 -52.98 3.59
C GLU A 135 26.25 -54.33 3.15
N GLU A 136 24.96 -54.37 2.83
CA GLU A 136 24.28 -55.59 2.41
C GLU A 136 24.88 -56.13 1.10
N LYS A 137 25.17 -55.25 0.15
CA LYS A 137 25.85 -55.57 -1.11
C LYS A 137 27.22 -56.18 -0.88
N ILE A 138 28.02 -55.64 0.06
CA ILE A 138 29.33 -56.22 0.43
C ILE A 138 29.15 -57.62 1.02
N LYS A 139 28.16 -57.85 1.90
CA LYS A 139 27.87 -59.19 2.46
C LYS A 139 27.54 -60.19 1.36
N TYR A 140 26.64 -59.82 0.44
CA TYR A 140 26.27 -60.69 -0.69
C TYR A 140 27.44 -60.99 -1.61
N GLN A 141 28.30 -60.00 -1.91
CA GLN A 141 29.51 -60.22 -2.70
C GLN A 141 30.47 -61.21 -2.02
N ARG A 142 30.65 -61.11 -0.70
CA ARG A 142 31.47 -62.06 0.06
C ARG A 142 30.87 -63.47 0.02
N GLN A 143 29.56 -63.59 0.25
CA GLN A 143 28.88 -64.88 0.21
C GLN A 143 28.94 -65.53 -1.17
N LEU A 144 28.78 -64.75 -2.23
CA LEU A 144 28.96 -65.24 -3.60
C LEU A 144 30.37 -65.78 -3.83
N GLY A 145 31.40 -65.06 -3.39
CA GLY A 145 32.78 -65.53 -3.50
C GLY A 145 33.06 -66.81 -2.69
N LEU A 146 32.44 -66.97 -1.53
CA LEU A 146 32.52 -68.22 -0.75
C LEU A 146 31.83 -69.38 -1.48
N ASN A 147 30.65 -69.15 -2.04
CA ASN A 147 29.91 -70.16 -2.81
C ASN A 147 30.67 -70.58 -4.07
N GLN A 148 31.29 -69.63 -4.78
CA GLN A 148 32.16 -69.93 -5.93
C GLN A 148 33.33 -70.84 -5.52
N LYS A 149 34.05 -70.50 -4.46
CA LYS A 149 35.15 -71.34 -3.93
C LYS A 149 34.68 -72.74 -3.53
N LEU A 150 33.49 -72.86 -2.94
CA LEU A 150 32.92 -74.16 -2.59
C LEU A 150 32.58 -74.95 -3.84
N ASN A 151 31.97 -74.31 -4.83
CA ASN A 151 31.62 -74.93 -6.11
C ASN A 151 32.87 -75.43 -6.85
N ASP A 152 33.93 -74.62 -6.91
CA ASP A 152 35.21 -75.01 -7.52
C ASP A 152 35.82 -76.24 -6.84
N LYS A 153 35.74 -76.31 -5.50
CA LYS A 153 36.18 -77.48 -4.73
C LYS A 153 35.34 -78.72 -5.06
N LEU A 154 34.02 -78.57 -5.16
CA LEU A 154 33.12 -79.68 -5.51
C LEU A 154 33.38 -80.19 -6.93
N TYR A 155 33.58 -79.27 -7.90
CA TYR A 155 34.01 -79.61 -9.26
C TYR A 155 35.35 -80.36 -9.26
N GLY A 156 36.35 -79.88 -8.53
CA GLY A 156 37.67 -80.51 -8.44
C GLY A 156 37.65 -81.91 -7.79
N LEU A 157 36.68 -82.18 -6.92
CA LEU A 157 36.46 -83.50 -6.30
C LEU A 157 35.59 -84.43 -7.15
N GLY A 158 35.12 -84.00 -8.33
CA GLY A 158 34.27 -84.80 -9.22
C GLY A 158 32.85 -85.03 -8.70
N LEU A 159 32.40 -84.25 -7.71
CA LEU A 159 31.09 -84.42 -7.04
C LEU A 159 29.93 -83.70 -7.74
N ASN A 160 30.18 -82.98 -8.83
CA ASN A 160 29.13 -82.31 -9.59
C ASN A 160 28.46 -83.25 -10.58
N SER A 161 27.60 -84.11 -10.04
CA SER A 161 26.52 -84.75 -10.79
C SER A 161 25.19 -84.36 -10.15
N ILE A 162 24.25 -83.90 -11.00
CA ILE A 162 22.80 -83.70 -10.80
C ILE A 162 22.32 -82.22 -10.86
N THR A 163 21.87 -81.88 -12.09
CA THR A 163 20.73 -81.04 -12.52
C THR A 163 20.80 -79.51 -12.48
N SER A 164 21.05 -78.93 -13.66
CA SER A 164 20.22 -77.86 -14.19
C SER A 164 19.10 -78.51 -15.03
N PRO A 165 17.80 -78.37 -14.70
CA PRO A 165 16.75 -78.63 -15.66
C PRO A 165 16.61 -77.42 -16.57
N HIS A 166 16.86 -77.62 -17.85
CA HIS A 166 16.32 -76.76 -18.90
C HIS A 166 14.79 -76.67 -18.75
N ASN A 167 14.29 -75.45 -18.55
CA ASN A 167 13.12 -74.86 -19.22
C ASN A 167 12.99 -73.38 -18.82
#